data_AF-A0A520BGI0-F1
#
_entry.id   AF-A0A520BGI0-F1
#
_cell.length_a   1.000
_cell.length_b   1.000
_cell.length_c   1.000
_cell.angle_alpha   90.00
_cell.angle_beta   90.00
_cell.angle_gamma   90.00
#
_symmetry.space_group_name_H-M   'P 1'
#
loop_
_entity.id
_entity.type
_entity.pdbx_description
1 polymer ?
#
loop_
_entity_poly.entity_id
_entity_poly.type
_entity_poly.pdbx_seq_one_letter_code
_entity_poly.pdbx_strand_id
1 'polypeptide(L)'
;MKTKSNFLLLATAIGGILFSVIFWHERLALNQLIYSLFVLTITFLNGEVAKTNQFKIYALAHLFAAVMVVVNNSDLSLATYYVSFLLFVGFSHYQSIRSVWIAFMAVGLQIIAIPATAFRRLSDLQIGKFKVRPLLRPLKY
;
A
#
# COMPACT_ATOMS: atom_id res chain seq x y z
N MET A 1 17.22 -12.86 -1.48
CA MET A 1 16.25 -12.04 -2.26
C MET A 1 14.87 -12.70 -2.45
N LYS A 2 14.75 -14.05 -2.53
CA LYS A 2 13.43 -14.72 -2.72
C LYS A 2 12.47 -14.62 -1.52
N THR A 3 12.96 -14.69 -0.29
CA THR A 3 12.12 -14.64 0.93
C THR A 3 11.45 -13.29 1.17
N LYS A 4 12.13 -12.18 0.85
CA LYS A 4 11.57 -10.81 0.99
C LYS A 4 10.42 -10.53 0.01
N SER A 5 10.56 -10.99 -1.24
CA SER A 5 9.50 -10.87 -2.25
C SER A 5 8.26 -11.69 -1.85
N ASN A 6 8.46 -12.90 -1.31
CA ASN A 6 7.37 -13.72 -0.79
C ASN A 6 6.64 -13.06 0.40
N PHE A 7 7.37 -12.39 1.29
CA PHE A 7 6.78 -11.64 2.41
C PHE A 7 5.89 -10.49 1.92
N LEU A 8 6.36 -9.69 0.97
CA LEU A 8 5.58 -8.59 0.39
C LEU A 8 4.32 -9.10 -0.31
N LEU A 9 4.42 -10.18 -1.08
CA LEU A 9 3.28 -10.80 -1.75
C LEU A 9 2.25 -11.33 -0.74
N LEU A 10 2.71 -11.98 0.33
CA LEU A 10 1.85 -12.45 1.41
C LEU A 10 1.19 -11.27 2.14
N ALA A 11 1.95 -10.21 2.45
CA ALA A 11 1.43 -9.01 3.08
C ALA A 11 0.38 -8.31 2.19
N THR A 12 0.57 -8.28 0.87
CA THR A 12 -0.43 -7.76 -0.07
C THR A 12 -1.70 -8.61 -0.06
N ALA A 13 -1.58 -9.93 -0.04
CA ALA A 13 -2.74 -10.83 0.04
C ALA A 13 -3.50 -10.65 1.36
N ILE A 14 -2.79 -10.63 2.49
CA ILE A 14 -3.37 -10.37 3.81
C ILE A 14 -4.02 -8.99 3.85
N GLY A 15 -3.35 -7.96 3.32
CA GLY A 15 -3.88 -6.60 3.25
C GLY A 15 -5.17 -6.50 2.44
N GLY A 16 -5.26 -7.21 1.31
CA GLY A 16 -6.48 -7.28 0.50
C GLY A 16 -7.64 -7.95 1.24
N ILE A 17 -7.38 -9.07 1.93
CA ILE A 17 -8.39 -9.75 2.75
C ILE A 17 -8.82 -8.85 3.91
N LEU A 18 -7.86 -8.25 4.62
CA LEU A 18 -8.09 -7.33 5.73
C LEU A 18 -8.97 -6.16 5.28
N PHE A 19 -8.65 -5.56 4.13
CA PHE A 19 -9.47 -4.52 3.52
C PHE A 19 -10.89 -5.01 3.25
N SER A 20 -11.05 -6.18 2.63
CA SER A 20 -12.37 -6.74 2.35
C SER A 20 -13.19 -7.01 3.62
N VAL A 21 -12.56 -7.49 4.70
CA VAL A 21 -13.28 -7.79 5.95
C VAL A 21 -13.70 -6.50 6.67
N ILE A 22 -12.77 -5.54 6.74
CA ILE A 22 -12.96 -4.31 7.50
C ILE A 22 -13.95 -3.37 6.79
N PHE A 23 -13.85 -3.21 5.47
CA PHE A 23 -14.61 -2.17 4.75
C PHE A 23 -15.97 -2.62 4.20
N TRP A 24 -16.33 -3.90 4.31
CA TRP A 24 -17.56 -4.43 3.70
C TRP A 24 -18.85 -4.05 4.44
N HIS A 25 -18.80 -3.84 5.76
CA HIS A 25 -20.00 -3.63 6.58
C HIS A 25 -19.98 -2.43 7.55
N GLU A 26 -18.88 -1.68 7.68
CA GLU A 26 -18.69 -0.81 8.85
C GLU A 26 -18.30 0.66 8.58
N ARG A 27 -18.44 1.46 9.65
CA ARG A 27 -18.06 2.87 9.76
C ARG A 27 -16.59 3.07 9.40
N LEU A 28 -16.35 3.95 8.43
CA LEU A 28 -15.03 4.24 7.84
C LEU A 28 -13.92 4.58 8.84
N ALA A 29 -14.24 5.10 10.03
CA ALA A 29 -13.25 5.74 10.90
C ALA A 29 -12.21 4.81 11.55
N LEU A 30 -12.64 3.90 12.44
CA LEU A 30 -11.73 2.93 13.10
C LEU A 30 -11.04 2.02 12.07
N ASN A 31 -11.79 1.68 11.03
CA ASN A 31 -11.37 0.87 9.90
C ASN A 31 -10.17 1.47 9.17
N GLN A 32 -10.21 2.77 8.91
CA GLN A 32 -9.08 3.49 8.31
C GLN A 32 -7.86 3.50 9.23
N LEU A 33 -8.04 3.71 10.54
CA LEU A 33 -6.91 3.68 11.47
C LEU A 33 -6.23 2.31 11.53
N ILE A 34 -7.01 1.23 11.64
CA ILE A 34 -6.48 -0.15 11.67
C ILE A 34 -5.73 -0.45 10.37
N TYR A 35 -6.31 -0.07 9.23
CA TYR A 35 -5.68 -0.29 7.93
C TYR A 35 -4.40 0.54 7.76
N SER A 36 -4.39 1.81 8.17
CA SER A 36 -3.18 2.65 8.17
C SER A 36 -2.06 2.06 9.02
N LEU A 37 -2.38 1.56 10.22
CA LEU A 37 -1.40 0.91 11.09
C LEU A 37 -0.80 -0.33 10.42
N PHE A 38 -1.63 -1.15 9.76
CA PHE A 38 -1.17 -2.30 8.99
C PHE A 38 -0.20 -1.88 7.87
N VAL A 39 -0.61 -0.94 7.01
CA VAL A 39 0.21 -0.48 5.88
C VAL A 39 1.51 0.15 6.35
N LEU A 40 1.47 1.00 7.38
CA LEU A 40 2.66 1.60 7.98
C LEU A 40 3.61 0.50 8.48
N THR A 41 3.10 -0.46 9.25
CA THR A 41 3.91 -1.56 9.80
C THR A 41 4.62 -2.34 8.68
N ILE A 42 3.90 -2.78 7.66
CA ILE A 42 4.49 -3.50 6.52
C ILE A 42 5.53 -2.63 5.79
N THR A 43 5.24 -1.34 5.61
CA THR A 43 6.16 -0.40 4.93
C THR A 43 7.45 -0.18 5.73
N PHE A 44 7.37 -0.09 7.06
CA PHE A 44 8.55 0.05 7.93
C PHE A 44 9.38 -1.24 8.01
N LEU A 45 8.71 -2.40 8.02
CA LEU A 45 9.37 -3.71 7.98
C LEU A 45 10.02 -4.00 6.63
N ASN A 46 9.57 -3.34 5.56
CA ASN A 46 10.21 -3.45 4.26
C ASN A 46 11.60 -2.80 4.28
N GLY A 47 12.63 -3.63 4.12
CA GLY A 47 14.03 -3.19 4.05
C GLY A 47 14.40 -2.44 2.76
N GLU A 48 13.56 -2.49 1.73
CA GLU A 48 13.79 -1.81 0.44
C GLU A 48 13.32 -0.35 0.47
N VAL A 49 12.46 0.01 1.42
CA VAL A 49 12.01 1.39 1.65
C VAL A 49 13.07 2.08 2.52
N ALA A 50 13.80 3.06 1.96
CA ALA A 50 14.71 3.84 2.80
C ALA A 50 13.93 4.77 3.74
N LYS A 51 14.28 4.74 5.01
CA LYS A 51 13.54 5.47 6.06
C LYS A 51 14.07 6.90 6.20
N THR A 52 13.97 7.68 5.12
CA THR A 52 14.38 9.09 5.11
C THR A 52 13.55 9.92 6.10
N ASN A 53 14.05 11.09 6.50
CA ASN A 53 13.30 11.96 7.41
C ASN A 53 11.98 12.43 6.79
N GLN A 54 11.97 12.71 5.48
CA GLN A 54 10.74 13.06 4.75
C GLN A 54 9.71 11.92 4.82
N PHE A 55 10.12 10.68 4.54
CA PHE A 55 9.24 9.52 4.66
C PHE A 55 8.63 9.40 6.06
N LYS A 56 9.44 9.56 7.12
CA LYS A 56 8.97 9.50 8.52
C LYS A 56 7.96 10.61 8.83
N ILE A 57 8.17 11.83 8.32
CA ILE A 57 7.24 12.95 8.48
C ILE A 57 5.89 12.63 7.83
N TYR A 58 5.89 12.13 6.59
CA TYR A 58 4.64 11.78 5.91
C TYR A 58 3.95 10.57 6.53
N ALA A 59 4.71 9.60 7.05
CA ALA A 59 4.16 8.47 7.80
C ALA A 59 3.45 8.94 9.09
N LEU A 60 4.08 9.83 9.87
CA LEU A 60 3.48 10.43 11.07
C LEU A 60 2.28 11.31 10.74
N ALA A 61 2.36 12.13 9.68
CA ALA A 61 1.27 12.96 9.23
C ALA A 61 0.05 12.12 8.80
N HIS A 62 0.28 11.00 8.10
CA HIS A 62 -0.77 10.08 7.73
C HIS A 62 -1.40 9.40 8.95
N LEU A 63 -0.59 8.94 9.91
CA LEU A 63 -1.10 8.36 11.15
C LEU A 63 -1.94 9.38 11.95
N PHE A 64 -1.48 10.62 12.02
CA PHE A 64 -2.23 11.71 12.65
C PHE A 64 -3.57 11.96 11.95
N ALA A 65 -3.58 11.99 10.61
CA ALA A 65 -4.81 12.13 9.84
C ALA A 65 -5.79 10.97 10.10
N ALA A 66 -5.30 9.73 10.22
CA ALA A 66 -6.13 8.57 10.56
C ALA A 66 -6.76 8.69 11.96
N VAL A 67 -5.99 9.16 12.96
CA VAL A 67 -6.52 9.46 14.30
C VAL A 67 -7.58 10.56 14.23
N MET A 68 -7.36 11.61 13.43
CA MET A 68 -8.32 12.69 13.26
C MET A 68 -9.64 12.22 12.63
N VAL A 69 -9.63 11.23 11.73
CA VAL A 69 -10.88 10.63 11.23
C VAL A 69 -11.65 9.95 12.36
N VAL A 70 -10.96 9.25 13.28
CA VAL A 70 -11.60 8.61 14.44
C VAL A 70 -12.20 9.63 15.41
N VAL A 71 -11.49 10.72 15.68
CA VAL A 71 -11.92 11.74 16.66
C VAL A 71 -12.99 12.67 16.08
N ASN A 72 -12.78 13.18 14.87
CA ASN A 72 -13.62 14.24 14.31
C ASN A 72 -14.71 13.72 13.36
N ASN A 73 -14.45 12.61 12.67
CA ASN A 73 -15.36 11.95 11.73
C ASN A 73 -16.12 12.90 10.78
N SER A 74 -15.41 13.90 10.24
CA SER A 74 -15.95 14.85 9.26
C SER A 74 -15.47 14.54 7.84
N ASP A 75 -16.22 14.98 6.84
CA ASP A 75 -15.82 14.84 5.43
C ASP A 75 -14.44 15.45 5.14
N LEU A 76 -14.13 16.57 5.80
CA LEU A 76 -12.82 17.21 5.68
C LEU A 76 -11.70 16.34 6.28
N SER A 77 -11.94 15.70 7.43
CA SER A 77 -10.99 14.76 8.02
C SER A 77 -10.75 13.54 7.10
N LEU A 78 -11.81 13.06 6.46
CA LEU A 78 -11.76 11.95 5.51
C LEU A 78 -10.97 12.32 4.25
N ALA A 79 -11.20 13.52 3.69
CA ALA A 79 -10.45 14.02 2.54
C ALA A 79 -8.95 14.19 2.88
N THR A 80 -8.65 14.73 4.06
CA THR A 80 -7.27 14.90 4.56
C THR A 80 -6.58 13.56 4.74
N TYR A 81 -7.29 12.55 5.24
CA TYR A 81 -6.79 11.19 5.33
C TYR A 81 -6.34 10.66 3.97
N TYR A 82 -7.18 10.73 2.94
CA TYR A 82 -6.82 10.21 1.62
C TYR A 82 -5.66 10.99 0.98
N VAL A 83 -5.63 12.31 1.12
CA VAL A 83 -4.50 13.15 0.67
C VAL A 83 -3.21 12.72 1.36
N SER A 84 -3.22 12.59 2.70
CA SER A 84 -2.04 12.17 3.46
C SER A 84 -1.58 10.75 3.08
N PHE A 85 -2.52 9.85 2.79
CA PHE A 85 -2.22 8.48 2.37
C PHE A 85 -1.52 8.45 1.01
N LEU A 86 -2.02 9.20 0.03
CA LEU A 86 -1.39 9.31 -1.29
C LEU A 86 0.04 9.84 -1.19
N LEU A 87 0.27 10.87 -0.37
CA LEU A 87 1.62 11.39 -0.16
C LEU A 87 2.53 10.37 0.51
N PHE A 88 2.05 9.70 1.56
CA PHE A 88 2.80 8.64 2.23
C PHE A 88 3.22 7.53 1.24
N VAL A 89 2.31 7.04 0.40
CA VAL A 89 2.60 6.01 -0.62
C VAL A 89 3.58 6.51 -1.68
N GLY A 90 3.44 7.76 -2.12
CA GLY A 90 4.35 8.36 -3.10
C GLY A 90 5.78 8.44 -2.58
N PHE A 91 5.95 8.96 -1.36
CA PHE A 91 7.27 9.06 -0.70
C PHE A 91 7.82 7.70 -0.23
N SER A 92 6.97 6.68 -0.03
CA SER A 92 7.45 5.33 0.30
C SER A 92 8.09 4.63 -0.90
N HIS A 93 7.56 4.83 -2.10
CA HIS A 93 8.01 4.13 -3.31
C HIS A 93 9.09 4.88 -4.09
N TYR A 94 9.05 6.22 -4.10
CA TYR A 94 9.91 7.03 -4.95
C TYR A 94 10.59 8.11 -4.12
N GLN A 95 11.73 7.74 -3.56
CA GLN A 95 12.42 8.55 -2.56
C GLN A 95 13.29 9.66 -3.16
N SER A 96 13.52 9.61 -4.47
CA SER A 96 14.11 10.70 -5.24
C SER A 96 13.13 11.84 -5.50
N ILE A 97 11.84 11.63 -5.26
CA ILE A 97 10.81 12.66 -5.42
C ILE A 97 11.00 13.71 -4.33
N ARG A 98 11.23 14.95 -4.77
CA ARG A 98 11.34 16.10 -3.86
C ARG A 98 10.05 16.92 -3.76
N SER A 99 9.07 16.69 -4.64
CA SER A 99 7.84 17.49 -4.70
C SER A 99 6.58 16.67 -4.50
N VAL A 100 5.63 17.27 -3.79
CA VAL A 100 4.27 16.76 -3.53
C VAL A 100 3.57 16.41 -4.84
N TRP A 101 3.73 17.24 -5.89
CA TRP A 101 3.14 17.00 -7.20
C TRP A 101 3.61 15.72 -7.87
N ILE A 102 4.91 15.45 -7.84
CA ILE A 102 5.45 14.23 -8.45
C ILE A 102 5.01 13.01 -7.62
N ALA A 103 4.84 13.14 -6.30
CA ALA A 103 4.32 12.05 -5.46
C ALA A 103 2.89 11.67 -5.87
N PHE A 104 2.01 12.65 -6.13
CA PHE A 104 0.67 12.38 -6.65
C PHE A 104 0.69 11.69 -8.02
N MET A 105 1.49 12.20 -8.96
CA MET A 105 1.61 11.60 -10.29
C MET A 105 2.14 10.16 -10.21
N ALA A 106 3.13 9.93 -9.35
CA ALA A 106 3.73 8.62 -9.16
C ALA A 106 2.73 7.60 -8.61
N VAL A 107 1.89 7.99 -7.65
CA VAL A 107 0.81 7.12 -7.16
C VAL A 107 -0.25 6.88 -8.23
N GLY A 108 -0.63 7.91 -9.00
CA GLY A 108 -1.55 7.76 -10.13
C GLY A 108 -1.07 6.72 -11.16
N LEU A 109 0.22 6.77 -11.52
CA LEU A 109 0.84 5.78 -12.40
C LEU A 109 0.87 4.38 -11.77
N GLN A 110 1.12 4.27 -10.46
CA GLN A 110 1.13 2.99 -9.76
C GLN A 110 -0.22 2.29 -9.78
N ILE A 111 -1.32 3.01 -9.64
CA ILE A 111 -2.67 2.42 -9.68
C ILE A 111 -2.87 1.63 -10.98
N ILE A 112 -2.29 2.10 -12.09
CA ILE A 112 -2.35 1.44 -13.40
C ILE A 112 -1.28 0.35 -13.54
N ALA A 113 -0.06 0.61 -13.06
CA ALA A 113 1.08 -0.30 -13.23
C ALA A 113 1.06 -1.52 -12.29
N ILE A 114 0.45 -1.41 -11.10
CA ILE A 114 0.39 -2.48 -10.09
C ILE A 114 -0.34 -3.72 -10.63
N PRO A 115 -1.55 -3.63 -11.22
CA PRO A 115 -2.20 -4.80 -11.82
C PRO A 115 -1.30 -5.54 -12.81
N ALA A 116 -0.69 -4.82 -13.74
CA ALA A 116 0.17 -5.41 -14.78
C ALA A 116 1.41 -6.12 -14.20
N THR A 117 2.00 -5.56 -13.14
CA THR A 117 3.20 -6.12 -12.50
C THR A 117 2.88 -7.23 -11.49
N ALA A 118 1.72 -7.18 -10.84
CA ALA A 118 1.24 -8.21 -9.93
C ALA A 118 1.04 -9.54 -10.66
N PHE A 119 0.42 -9.53 -11.85
CA PHE A 119 0.27 -10.73 -12.68
C PHE A 119 1.61 -11.40 -13.01
N ARG A 120 2.64 -10.60 -13.34
CA ARG A 120 4.00 -11.13 -13.60
C ARG A 120 4.62 -11.74 -12.33
N ARG A 121 4.52 -11.05 -11.19
CA ARG A 121 5.08 -11.54 -9.91
C ARG A 121 4.39 -12.81 -9.41
N LEU A 122 3.08 -12.95 -9.65
CA LEU A 122 2.32 -14.17 -9.41
C LEU A 122 2.78 -15.32 -10.30
N SER A 123 3.18 -15.05 -11.55
CA SER A 123 3.70 -16.09 -12.45
C SER A 123 5.09 -16.61 -12.09
N ASP A 124 5.88 -15.82 -11.38
CA ASP A 124 7.23 -16.16 -10.94
C ASP A 124 7.28 -16.76 -9.51
N LEU A 125 6.13 -16.83 -8.83
CA LEU A 125 6.01 -17.30 -7.45
C LEU A 125 6.36 -18.80 -7.33
N GLN A 126 7.44 -19.07 -6.61
CA GLN A 126 7.90 -20.41 -6.24
C GLN A 126 7.82 -20.54 -4.73
N ILE A 127 6.84 -21.30 -4.23
CA ILE A 127 6.70 -21.63 -2.81
C ILE A 127 7.32 -23.02 -2.61
N GLY A 128 8.56 -23.06 -2.13
CA GLY A 128 9.30 -24.32 -1.99
C GLY A 128 9.55 -24.99 -3.34
N LYS A 129 9.06 -26.23 -3.52
CA LYS A 129 9.11 -26.97 -4.80
C LYS A 129 7.91 -26.70 -5.73
N PHE A 130 6.87 -26.00 -5.24
CA PHE A 130 5.68 -25.72 -6.02
C PHE A 130 5.82 -24.41 -6.79
N LYS A 131 5.86 -24.51 -8.13
CA LYS A 131 5.71 -23.37 -9.04
C LYS A 131 4.22 -23.08 -9.21
N VAL A 132 3.78 -21.92 -8.75
CA VAL A 132 2.42 -21.44 -9.04
C VAL A 132 2.45 -20.92 -10.48
N ARG A 133 2.09 -21.77 -11.45
CA ARG A 133 1.89 -21.33 -12.84
C ARG A 133 0.47 -20.75 -12.94
N PRO A 134 0.28 -19.50 -13.39
CA PRO A 134 -1.05 -18.96 -13.61
C PRO A 134 -1.73 -19.79 -14.71
N LEU A 135 -2.96 -20.22 -14.46
CA LEU A 135 -3.77 -20.99 -15.42
C LEU A 135 -4.11 -20.18 -16.68
N LEU A 136 -4.04 -18.84 -16.59
CA LEU A 136 -4.31 -17.91 -17.66
C LEU A 136 -3.02 -17.57 -18.40
N ARG A 137 -2.61 -18.45 -19.33
CA ARG A 137 -1.77 -18.00 -20.44
C ARG A 137 -2.62 -17.02 -21.26
N PRO A 138 -2.13 -15.83 -21.63
CA PRO A 138 -2.78 -15.08 -22.71
C PRO A 138 -2.77 -16.00 -23.92
N LEU A 139 -3.96 -16.38 -24.40
CA LEU A 139 -4.13 -17.02 -25.69
C LEU A 139 -3.50 -16.05 -26.70
N LYS A 140 -2.33 -16.42 -27.24
CA LYS A 140 -1.77 -15.76 -28.40
C LYS A 140 -2.82 -15.87 -29.50
N TYR A 141 -3.43 -14.76 -29.86
CA TYR A 141 -4.01 -14.51 -31.17
C TYR A 141 -3.17 -13.43 -31.83
#